data_AF-A0A3M7KXQ2-F1
#
_entry.id   AF-A0A3M7KXQ2-F1
#
_cell.length_a   1.000
_cell.length_b   1.000
_cell.length_c   1.000
_cell.angle_alpha   90.00
_cell.angle_beta   90.00
_cell.angle_gamma   90.00
#
_symmetry.space_group_name_H-M   'P 1'
#
loop_
_entity.id
_entity.type
_entity.pdbx_description
1 polymer ?
#
loop_
_entity_poly.entity_id
_entity_poly.type
_entity_poly.pdbx_seq_one_letter_code
_entity_poly.pdbx_strand_id
1 'polypeptide(L)'
;MGLSVSAIRMSTLEIVTPRSTEILVAVECLKAGQKACTADSSGNIGSGSKGKNNFGTRNVGDDNIGNSNVGTANWGDANKGKGNRCFNSVGDRKVVNDCNLLQLRKNARTLAAPKDGFNNITCVVTTGRYVPFYIQCSLFSSNLTGLGRVYENQPSDTTTTISFKGRDSKLSAAYSFGSAMIFVGGLYIHEATPLALLNPSPPPLGPSPPPPIFGNIDGSVTKNGNDFSFSLKFVDNPPEGVNYAFFSAAGGLVLASTQAYQSHLMTWTKTLTSATTALASYAQAVAYRSDVGTSSTLTLRWES
;
A
#
# COMPACT_ATOMS: atom_id res chain seq x y z
N MET A 1 17.20 -21.78 17.27
CA MET A 1 18.04 -21.46 16.10
C MET A 1 17.16 -21.17 14.90
N GLY A 2 17.22 -19.92 14.45
CA GLY A 2 16.20 -19.21 13.69
C GLY A 2 16.44 -19.17 12.19
N LEU A 3 15.38 -18.82 11.47
CA LEU A 3 15.50 -18.26 10.13
C LEU A 3 16.38 -17.01 10.23
N SER A 4 17.26 -16.77 9.25
CA SER A 4 17.96 -15.49 9.15
C SER A 4 16.93 -14.46 8.69
N VAL A 5 16.38 -13.69 9.64
CA VAL A 5 15.37 -12.67 9.39
C VAL A 5 15.90 -11.34 9.90
N SER A 6 16.01 -10.37 8.99
CA SER A 6 16.28 -8.98 9.34
C SER A 6 14.99 -8.34 9.87
N ALA A 7 15.05 -7.65 11.00
CA ALA A 7 13.95 -6.80 11.45
C ALA A 7 13.89 -5.55 10.55
N ILE A 8 12.68 -5.18 10.12
CA ILE A 8 12.43 -3.94 9.38
C ILE A 8 11.56 -3.06 10.27
N ARG A 9 11.97 -1.81 10.54
CA ARG A 9 11.09 -0.84 11.21
C ARG A 9 9.92 -0.54 10.28
N MET A 10 8.69 -0.82 10.70
CA MET A 10 7.50 -0.56 9.88
C MET A 10 7.29 0.93 9.54
N SER A 11 7.82 1.84 10.36
CA SER A 11 7.73 3.29 10.13
C SER A 11 8.78 3.83 9.16
N THR A 12 10.01 3.33 9.21
CA THR A 12 11.15 3.86 8.43
C THR A 12 11.63 2.94 7.31
N LEU A 13 11.14 1.69 7.29
CA LEU A 13 11.56 0.61 6.41
C LEU A 13 13.05 0.26 6.47
N GLU A 14 13.75 0.70 7.51
CA GLU A 14 15.18 0.41 7.71
C GLU A 14 15.38 -0.99 8.31
N ILE A 15 16.44 -1.64 7.85
CA ILE A 15 16.91 -2.91 8.40
C ILE A 15 17.61 -2.63 9.74
N VAL A 16 17.07 -3.17 10.82
CA VAL A 16 17.64 -3.02 12.17
C VAL A 16 18.70 -4.09 12.39
N THR A 17 19.90 -3.68 12.82
CA THR A 17 21.05 -4.55 13.05
C THR A 17 20.77 -5.58 14.17
N PRO A 18 21.26 -6.83 14.03
CA PRO A 18 20.65 -7.99 14.65
C PRO A 18 21.31 -8.30 16.00
N ARG A 19 20.72 -7.89 17.12
CA ARG A 19 21.09 -8.49 18.42
C ARG A 19 19.92 -8.93 19.30
N SER A 20 18.69 -8.58 18.94
CA SER A 20 17.48 -9.10 19.62
C SER A 20 16.25 -8.93 18.74
N THR A 21 16.29 -9.50 17.53
CA THR A 21 15.15 -9.42 16.62
C THR A 21 14.01 -10.26 17.17
N GLU A 22 13.02 -9.62 17.79
CA GLU A 22 11.72 -10.22 18.03
C GLU A 22 11.02 -10.41 16.68
N ILE A 23 10.61 -11.64 16.39
CA ILE A 23 9.87 -11.97 15.18
C ILE A 23 8.41 -12.17 15.55
N LEU A 24 7.50 -11.50 14.85
CA LEU A 24 6.07 -11.82 14.91
C LEU A 24 5.86 -13.16 14.22
N VAL A 25 5.59 -14.19 15.02
CA VAL A 25 5.49 -15.58 14.55
C VAL A 25 4.10 -15.90 14.01
N ALA A 26 3.08 -15.32 14.62
CA ALA A 26 1.69 -15.43 14.22
C ALA A 26 0.90 -14.21 14.69
N VAL A 27 -0.19 -13.92 14.01
CA VAL A 27 -1.12 -12.85 14.35
C VAL A 27 -2.54 -13.41 14.35
N GLU A 28 -3.35 -12.97 15.30
CA GLU A 28 -4.79 -13.20 15.27
C GLU A 28 -5.46 -11.99 14.60
N CYS A 29 -6.09 -12.21 13.45
CA CYS A 29 -6.84 -11.16 12.76
C CYS A 29 -8.28 -11.12 13.30
N LEU A 30 -8.62 -10.04 14.00
CA LEU A 30 -9.92 -9.83 14.62
C LEU A 30 -10.74 -8.78 13.87
N LYS A 31 -12.06 -8.94 13.82
CA LYS A 31 -12.96 -7.84 13.41
C LYS A 31 -12.93 -6.74 14.48
N ALA A 32 -13.19 -5.50 14.08
CA ALA A 32 -13.29 -4.40 15.02
C ALA A 32 -14.34 -4.71 16.11
N GLY A 33 -13.95 -4.58 17.38
CA GLY A 33 -14.79 -4.90 18.54
C GLY A 33 -14.82 -6.38 18.94
N GLN A 34 -14.21 -7.29 18.16
CA GLN A 34 -14.09 -8.69 18.53
C GLN A 34 -12.95 -8.89 19.54
N LYS A 35 -13.20 -9.66 20.60
CA LYS A 35 -12.18 -10.04 21.57
C LYS A 35 -11.27 -11.13 21.00
N ALA A 36 -10.00 -11.09 21.39
CA ALA A 36 -9.00 -12.12 21.09
C ALA A 36 -9.40 -13.49 21.65
N CYS A 37 -9.00 -14.56 20.96
CA CYS A 37 -9.16 -15.91 21.47
C CYS A 37 -8.34 -16.07 22.75
N THR A 38 -8.95 -16.66 23.78
CA THR A 38 -8.25 -17.10 24.98
C THR A 38 -7.81 -18.55 24.82
N ALA A 39 -6.73 -18.93 25.51
CA ALA A 39 -6.30 -20.31 25.55
C ALA A 39 -7.38 -21.22 26.20
N ASP A 40 -7.58 -22.41 25.65
CA ASP A 40 -8.36 -23.48 26.30
C ASP A 40 -7.58 -24.11 27.48
N SER A 41 -8.18 -25.10 28.16
CA SER A 41 -7.53 -25.80 29.28
C SER A 41 -6.24 -26.54 28.92
N SER A 42 -6.00 -26.76 27.63
CA SER A 42 -4.81 -27.42 27.08
C SER A 42 -3.81 -26.41 26.48
N GLY A 43 -4.05 -25.11 26.65
CA GLY A 43 -3.18 -24.05 26.15
C GLY A 43 -3.38 -23.70 24.67
N ASN A 44 -4.41 -24.23 23.99
CA ASN A 44 -4.63 -23.94 22.58
C ASN A 44 -5.36 -22.60 22.39
N ILE A 45 -4.87 -21.77 21.47
CA ILE A 45 -5.46 -20.50 21.07
C ILE A 45 -5.93 -20.62 19.61
N GLY A 46 -7.23 -20.46 19.38
CA GLY A 46 -7.87 -20.62 18.08
C GLY A 46 -9.00 -21.65 18.12
N SER A 47 -9.37 -22.26 17.00
CA SER A 47 -10.52 -23.18 16.95
C SER A 47 -10.20 -24.55 16.32
N GLY A 48 -10.80 -25.60 16.88
CA GLY A 48 -10.76 -26.96 16.33
C GLY A 48 -9.41 -27.69 16.46
N SER A 49 -8.48 -27.18 17.26
CA SER A 49 -7.19 -27.84 17.51
C SER A 49 -7.34 -28.99 18.52
N LYS A 50 -6.54 -30.05 18.34
CA LYS A 50 -6.48 -31.24 19.21
C LYS A 50 -5.05 -31.45 19.68
N GLY A 51 -4.82 -31.49 20.99
CA GLY A 51 -3.50 -31.56 21.61
C GLY A 51 -3.27 -30.36 22.52
N LYS A 52 -2.01 -29.93 22.70
CA LYS A 52 -1.61 -28.88 23.64
C LYS A 52 -0.87 -27.72 22.97
N ASN A 53 -1.03 -26.52 23.53
CA ASN A 53 -0.26 -25.32 23.18
C ASN A 53 -0.25 -24.94 21.69
N ASN A 54 -1.31 -25.24 20.95
CA ASN A 54 -1.39 -24.87 19.53
C ASN A 54 -1.90 -23.45 19.36
N PHE A 55 -1.32 -22.69 18.42
CA PHE A 55 -1.83 -21.39 17.99
C PHE A 55 -2.36 -21.47 16.55
N GLY A 56 -3.63 -21.13 16.34
CA GLY A 56 -4.31 -21.16 15.05
C GLY A 56 -5.40 -22.24 14.97
N THR A 57 -5.71 -22.70 13.75
CA THR A 57 -6.95 -23.44 13.48
C THR A 57 -6.70 -24.88 13.05
N ARG A 58 -7.43 -25.85 13.63
CA ARG A 58 -7.43 -27.27 13.23
C ARG A 58 -6.07 -27.98 13.27
N ASN A 59 -5.19 -27.60 14.20
CA ASN A 59 -3.95 -28.34 14.40
C ASN A 59 -4.21 -29.66 15.14
N VAL A 60 -3.45 -30.72 14.84
CA VAL A 60 -3.53 -32.03 15.50
C VAL A 60 -2.14 -32.41 16.00
N GLY A 61 -1.96 -32.46 17.31
CA GLY A 61 -0.67 -32.65 17.98
C GLY A 61 -0.33 -31.42 18.84
N ASP A 62 0.96 -31.21 19.13
CA ASP A 62 1.37 -30.27 20.19
C ASP A 62 2.28 -29.14 19.66
N ASP A 63 2.19 -27.96 20.28
CA ASP A 63 3.08 -26.81 20.06
C ASP A 63 3.11 -26.31 18.58
N ASN A 64 2.05 -26.50 17.80
CA ASN A 64 2.01 -26.03 16.41
C ASN A 64 1.53 -24.57 16.31
N ILE A 65 2.10 -23.82 15.37
CA ILE A 65 1.75 -22.42 15.08
C ILE A 65 1.33 -22.29 13.61
N GLY A 66 0.08 -21.91 13.37
CA GLY A 66 -0.54 -21.83 12.05
C GLY A 66 -1.76 -22.75 11.95
N ASN A 67 -2.10 -23.23 10.76
CA ASN A 67 -3.36 -23.92 10.52
C ASN A 67 -3.18 -25.32 9.93
N SER A 68 -4.03 -26.27 10.37
CA SER A 68 -4.12 -27.62 9.81
C SER A 68 -2.82 -28.42 9.85
N ASN A 69 -1.92 -28.14 10.80
CA ASN A 69 -0.72 -28.93 11.00
C ASN A 69 -1.04 -30.25 11.71
N VAL A 70 -0.27 -31.29 11.41
CA VAL A 70 -0.32 -32.59 12.08
C VAL A 70 1.07 -32.95 12.60
N GLY A 71 1.20 -33.21 13.91
CA GLY A 71 2.47 -33.51 14.57
C GLY A 71 2.88 -32.45 15.58
N THR A 72 4.18 -32.21 15.76
CA THR A 72 4.68 -31.40 16.88
C THR A 72 5.59 -30.26 16.42
N ALA A 73 5.45 -29.08 17.03
CA ALA A 73 6.32 -27.93 16.84
C ALA A 73 6.45 -27.43 15.39
N ASN A 74 5.40 -27.58 14.58
CA ASN A 74 5.38 -27.05 13.22
C ASN A 74 4.97 -25.58 13.21
N TRP A 75 5.57 -24.78 12.33
CA TRP A 75 5.24 -23.38 12.08
C TRP A 75 4.93 -23.15 10.60
N GLY A 76 3.72 -22.67 10.34
CA GLY A 76 3.12 -22.45 9.02
C GLY A 76 1.83 -23.26 8.87
N ASP A 77 1.38 -23.53 7.65
CA ASP A 77 0.10 -24.22 7.41
C ASP A 77 0.29 -25.58 6.73
N ALA A 78 -0.58 -26.53 7.10
CA ALA A 78 -0.71 -27.84 6.49
C ALA A 78 0.55 -28.73 6.52
N ASN A 79 1.43 -28.55 7.51
CA ASN A 79 2.60 -29.41 7.69
C ASN A 79 2.22 -30.73 8.36
N LYS A 80 2.94 -31.81 8.06
CA LYS A 80 2.79 -33.14 8.67
C LYS A 80 4.15 -33.68 9.12
N GLY A 81 4.39 -33.75 10.43
CA GLY A 81 5.64 -34.23 11.02
C GLY A 81 6.11 -33.36 12.19
N LYS A 82 7.42 -33.32 12.45
CA LYS A 82 8.02 -32.60 13.58
C LYS A 82 8.91 -31.44 13.14
N GLY A 83 8.65 -30.26 13.71
CA GLY A 83 9.57 -29.11 13.65
C GLY A 83 9.61 -28.36 12.32
N ASN A 84 8.70 -28.64 11.38
CA ASN A 84 8.67 -28.01 10.06
C ASN A 84 8.40 -26.51 10.19
N ARG A 85 9.14 -25.68 9.46
CA ARG A 85 8.93 -24.23 9.40
C ARG A 85 8.69 -23.81 7.96
N CYS A 86 7.51 -24.16 7.43
CA CYS A 86 7.15 -24.04 6.02
C CYS A 86 5.63 -24.20 5.83
N PHE A 87 5.20 -24.41 4.59
CA PHE A 87 3.82 -24.76 4.25
C PHE A 87 3.81 -26.10 3.50
N ASN A 88 2.83 -26.96 3.80
CA ASN A 88 2.63 -28.26 3.15
C ASN A 88 3.83 -29.21 3.22
N SER A 89 4.72 -29.07 4.21
CA SER A 89 5.86 -29.99 4.36
C SER A 89 5.42 -31.31 4.99
N VAL A 90 5.96 -32.41 4.51
CA VAL A 90 5.72 -33.76 5.04
C VAL A 90 7.03 -34.39 5.47
N GLY A 91 7.03 -35.02 6.65
CA GLY A 91 8.21 -35.58 7.30
C GLY A 91 8.72 -34.69 8.43
N ASP A 92 9.78 -35.14 9.09
CA ASP A 92 10.44 -34.39 10.16
C ASP A 92 11.54 -33.52 9.59
N ARG A 93 11.69 -32.31 10.15
CA ARG A 93 12.71 -31.37 9.73
C ARG A 93 14.10 -31.94 9.96
N LYS A 94 14.92 -31.99 8.91
CA LYS A 94 16.29 -32.49 8.97
C LYS A 94 17.32 -31.36 9.02
N VAL A 95 17.04 -30.20 8.43
CA VAL A 95 17.92 -29.02 8.51
C VAL A 95 17.19 -27.72 8.86
N VAL A 96 17.95 -26.72 9.30
CA VAL A 96 17.39 -25.45 9.81
C VAL A 96 16.68 -24.63 8.72
N ASN A 97 16.84 -24.91 7.42
CA ASN A 97 16.16 -24.16 6.35
C ASN A 97 15.64 -25.07 5.22
N ASP A 98 14.79 -26.05 5.55
CA ASP A 98 14.17 -26.93 4.54
C ASP A 98 13.14 -26.22 3.64
N CYS A 99 12.74 -25.00 3.98
CA CYS A 99 11.78 -24.23 3.21
C CYS A 99 12.47 -23.17 2.33
N ASN A 100 12.42 -23.35 1.01
CA ASN A 100 12.83 -22.28 0.10
C ASN A 100 11.87 -21.09 0.25
N LEU A 101 12.41 -19.88 0.27
CA LEU A 101 11.68 -18.60 0.27
C LEU A 101 10.56 -18.55 -0.80
N LEU A 102 10.73 -19.23 -1.93
CA LEU A 102 9.71 -19.39 -2.97
C LEU A 102 8.48 -20.21 -2.50
N GLN A 103 8.68 -21.24 -1.68
CA GLN A 103 7.58 -22.05 -1.14
C GLN A 103 6.83 -21.34 0.00
N LEU A 104 7.54 -20.53 0.81
CA LEU A 104 6.91 -19.58 1.73
C LEU A 104 6.00 -18.61 0.97
N ARG A 105 6.50 -18.05 -0.15
CA ARG A 105 5.75 -17.11 -0.99
C ARG A 105 4.54 -17.71 -1.70
N LYS A 106 4.61 -18.98 -2.13
CA LYS A 106 3.51 -19.64 -2.86
C LYS A 106 2.26 -19.89 -2.01
N ASN A 107 2.42 -20.03 -0.70
CA ASN A 107 1.35 -20.43 0.23
C ASN A 107 0.97 -19.34 1.24
N ALA A 108 1.79 -18.30 1.42
CA ALA A 108 1.23 -16.99 1.76
C ALA A 108 0.17 -16.68 0.70
N ARG A 109 -1.06 -16.29 1.07
CA ARG A 109 -2.17 -16.05 0.14
C ARG A 109 -1.82 -14.94 -0.87
N THR A 110 -1.04 -15.27 -1.89
CA THR A 110 -0.87 -14.50 -3.11
C THR A 110 -1.93 -14.96 -4.08
N LEU A 111 -2.89 -14.09 -4.39
CA LEU A 111 -3.62 -14.21 -5.64
C LEU A 111 -2.58 -14.22 -6.77
N ALA A 112 -2.57 -15.30 -7.54
CA ALA A 112 -1.74 -15.40 -8.74
C ALA A 112 -2.10 -14.24 -9.67
N ALA A 113 -1.09 -13.47 -10.09
CA ALA A 113 -1.25 -12.55 -11.21
C ALA A 113 -1.71 -13.37 -12.44
N PRO A 114 -2.76 -12.93 -13.16
CA PRO A 114 -3.23 -13.62 -14.36
C PRO A 114 -2.09 -13.75 -15.39
N LYS A 115 -2.06 -14.90 -16.08
CA LYS A 115 -1.09 -15.18 -17.16
C LYS A 115 -1.28 -14.34 -18.42
N ASP A 116 -2.41 -13.65 -18.53
CA ASP A 116 -2.71 -12.79 -19.67
C ASP A 116 -2.40 -11.36 -19.23
N GLY A 117 -1.44 -10.70 -19.89
CA GLY A 117 -0.78 -9.45 -19.47
C GLY A 117 -1.64 -8.20 -19.29
N PHE A 118 -2.94 -8.33 -19.03
CA PHE A 118 -3.85 -7.28 -18.60
C PHE A 118 -4.22 -7.49 -17.13
N ASN A 119 -3.66 -6.65 -16.27
CA ASN A 119 -4.06 -6.63 -14.87
C ASN A 119 -5.39 -5.88 -14.76
N ASN A 120 -6.49 -6.62 -14.63
CA ASN A 120 -7.77 -6.02 -14.23
C ASN A 120 -7.62 -5.49 -12.80
N ILE A 121 -7.53 -4.18 -12.66
CA ILE A 121 -7.50 -3.53 -11.35
C ILE A 121 -8.95 -3.43 -10.87
N THR A 122 -9.21 -3.78 -9.63
CA THR A 122 -10.54 -3.62 -9.03
C THR A 122 -10.41 -2.68 -7.85
N CYS A 123 -11.15 -1.58 -7.90
CA CYS A 123 -11.28 -0.61 -6.83
C CYS A 123 -12.47 -1.01 -5.95
N VAL A 124 -12.25 -1.23 -4.66
CA VAL A 124 -13.34 -1.47 -3.70
C VAL A 124 -13.37 -0.27 -2.76
N VAL A 125 -14.49 0.46 -2.76
CA VAL A 125 -14.69 1.63 -1.91
C VAL A 125 -15.84 1.32 -0.96
N THR A 126 -15.57 1.34 0.34
CA THR A 126 -16.57 1.20 1.39
C THR A 126 -16.74 2.53 2.11
N THR A 127 -17.93 3.10 2.00
CA THR A 127 -18.37 4.30 2.71
C THR A 127 -19.11 3.87 3.98
N GLY A 128 -18.76 4.42 5.13
CA GLY A 128 -19.18 3.83 6.41
C GLY A 128 -20.67 3.94 6.73
N ARG A 129 -21.39 4.97 6.24
CA ARG A 129 -22.77 5.29 6.66
C ARG A 129 -23.66 5.92 5.59
N TYR A 130 -23.19 6.08 4.37
CA TYR A 130 -23.95 6.73 3.32
C TYR A 130 -23.72 6.04 1.99
N VAL A 131 -24.67 6.15 1.07
CA VAL A 131 -24.48 5.70 -0.31
C VAL A 131 -24.01 6.91 -1.12
N PRO A 132 -22.83 6.88 -1.74
CA PRO A 132 -22.33 8.03 -2.46
C PRO A 132 -23.12 8.26 -3.75
N PHE A 133 -23.15 9.51 -4.21
CA PHE A 133 -23.77 9.86 -5.49
C PHE A 133 -22.87 9.47 -6.67
N TYR A 134 -21.56 9.62 -6.49
CA TYR A 134 -20.56 9.36 -7.51
C TYR A 134 -19.25 8.95 -6.84
N ILE A 135 -18.56 7.96 -7.40
CA ILE A 135 -17.24 7.52 -6.95
C ILE A 135 -16.30 7.56 -8.15
N GLN A 136 -15.11 8.13 -7.97
CA GLN A 136 -14.05 8.10 -8.95
C GLN A 136 -12.79 7.47 -8.36
N CYS A 137 -12.35 6.34 -8.90
CA CYS A 137 -11.05 5.75 -8.58
C CYS A 137 -10.03 6.14 -9.65
N SER A 138 -8.89 6.67 -9.22
CA SER A 138 -7.82 7.13 -10.09
C SER A 138 -6.49 6.49 -9.69
N LEU A 139 -5.69 6.13 -10.68
CA LEU A 139 -4.37 5.52 -10.52
C LEU A 139 -3.31 6.49 -11.02
N PHE A 140 -2.20 6.56 -10.32
CA PHE A 140 -1.12 7.52 -10.59
C PHE A 140 0.24 6.84 -10.56
N SER A 141 1.17 7.36 -11.36
CA SER A 141 2.59 7.02 -11.28
C SER A 141 3.28 7.83 -10.20
N SER A 142 4.54 7.49 -9.90
CA SER A 142 5.36 8.16 -8.89
C SER A 142 5.59 9.65 -9.19
N ASN A 143 5.50 10.03 -10.46
CA ASN A 143 5.56 11.43 -10.90
C ASN A 143 4.19 12.14 -10.92
N LEU A 144 3.17 11.59 -10.24
CA LEU A 144 1.82 12.15 -10.13
C LEU A 144 1.04 12.20 -11.46
N THR A 145 1.53 11.54 -12.53
CA THR A 145 0.80 11.45 -13.80
C THR A 145 -0.35 10.46 -13.68
N GLY A 146 -1.53 10.85 -14.19
CA GLY A 146 -2.71 9.99 -14.21
C GLY A 146 -2.54 8.83 -15.18
N LEU A 147 -2.60 7.61 -14.65
CA LEU A 147 -2.47 6.36 -15.40
C LEU A 147 -3.83 5.82 -15.87
N GLY A 148 -4.85 5.97 -15.05
CA GLY A 148 -6.19 5.50 -15.35
C GLY A 148 -7.22 6.07 -14.40
N ARG A 149 -8.46 6.13 -14.85
CA ARG A 149 -9.60 6.52 -14.03
C ARG A 149 -10.80 5.64 -14.38
N VAL A 150 -11.55 5.26 -13.36
CA VAL A 150 -12.86 4.62 -13.48
C VAL A 150 -13.81 5.32 -12.53
N TYR A 151 -15.09 5.26 -12.86
CA TYR A 151 -16.13 5.88 -12.07
C TYR A 151 -17.34 4.97 -11.97
N GLU A 152 -18.07 5.11 -10.88
CA GLU A 152 -19.40 4.54 -10.68
C GLU A 152 -20.38 5.67 -10.43
N ASN A 153 -21.47 5.66 -11.19
CA ASN A 153 -22.52 6.67 -11.10
C ASN A 153 -23.66 6.08 -10.28
N GLN A 154 -24.06 6.77 -9.22
CA GLN A 154 -25.17 6.37 -8.35
C GLN A 154 -25.05 4.92 -7.86
N PRO A 155 -23.95 4.56 -7.19
CA PRO A 155 -23.86 3.25 -6.56
C PRO A 155 -25.07 2.99 -5.65
N SER A 156 -25.52 1.75 -5.60
CA SER A 156 -26.71 1.34 -4.82
C SER A 156 -26.38 0.89 -3.41
N ASP A 157 -25.09 0.76 -3.08
CA ASP A 157 -24.60 0.25 -1.81
C ASP A 157 -23.44 1.11 -1.28
N THR A 158 -23.32 1.11 0.05
CA THR A 158 -22.19 1.64 0.82
C THR A 158 -20.85 1.03 0.40
N THR A 159 -20.85 -0.22 -0.08
CA THR A 159 -19.66 -0.86 -0.68
C THR A 159 -19.80 -0.97 -2.18
N THR A 160 -18.95 -0.26 -2.91
CA THR A 160 -18.94 -0.24 -4.37
C THR A 160 -17.67 -0.87 -4.91
N THR A 161 -17.82 -1.76 -5.89
CA THR A 161 -16.70 -2.40 -6.58
C THR A 161 -16.65 -1.93 -8.03
N ILE A 162 -15.56 -1.27 -8.42
CA ILE A 162 -15.37 -0.70 -9.76
C ILE A 162 -14.19 -1.39 -10.43
N SER A 163 -14.42 -2.10 -11.52
CA SER A 163 -13.37 -2.83 -12.24
C SER A 163 -12.82 -2.02 -13.42
N PHE A 164 -11.50 -1.84 -13.45
CA PHE A 164 -10.75 -1.41 -14.63
C PHE A 164 -10.66 -2.58 -15.60
N LYS A 165 -11.43 -2.56 -16.68
CA LYS A 165 -11.24 -3.53 -17.77
C LYS A 165 -9.99 -3.16 -18.57
N GLY A 166 -9.04 -4.10 -18.59
CA GLY A 166 -7.76 -4.12 -19.31
C GLY A 166 -7.37 -2.87 -20.08
N ARG A 167 -6.52 -2.03 -19.48
CA ARG A 167 -5.60 -1.17 -20.23
C ARG A 167 -4.19 -1.77 -20.18
N ASP A 168 -3.43 -1.40 -21.20
CA ASP A 168 -2.02 -1.70 -21.50
C ASP A 168 -1.19 -2.18 -20.30
N SER A 169 -0.45 -3.27 -20.49
CA SER A 169 0.46 -3.89 -19.51
C SER A 169 1.48 -2.91 -18.90
N LYS A 170 1.72 -1.78 -19.60
CA LYS A 170 2.54 -0.66 -19.11
C LYS A 170 2.03 -0.02 -17.82
N LEU A 171 0.73 -0.13 -17.51
CA LEU A 171 0.15 0.48 -16.30
C LEU A 171 0.75 -0.10 -15.01
N SER A 172 1.01 -1.41 -14.95
CA SER A 172 1.53 -2.01 -13.72
C SER A 172 2.98 -1.64 -13.43
N ALA A 173 3.78 -1.34 -14.45
CA ALA A 173 5.17 -0.92 -14.26
C ALA A 173 5.27 0.54 -13.78
N ALA A 174 4.32 1.39 -14.20
CA ALA A 174 4.30 2.80 -13.84
C ALA A 174 3.50 3.10 -12.56
N TYR A 175 2.60 2.20 -12.14
CA TYR A 175 1.75 2.40 -10.97
C TYR A 175 2.57 2.63 -9.69
N SER A 176 2.21 3.68 -8.96
CA SER A 176 2.79 3.99 -7.66
C SER A 176 1.73 4.07 -6.57
N PHE A 177 0.61 4.77 -6.81
CA PHE A 177 -0.46 4.91 -5.83
C PHE A 177 -1.82 5.15 -6.52
N GLY A 178 -2.91 5.00 -5.75
CA GLY A 178 -4.26 5.29 -6.20
C GLY A 178 -5.02 6.16 -5.20
N SER A 179 -6.09 6.80 -5.68
CA SER A 179 -6.99 7.61 -4.87
C SER A 179 -8.43 7.34 -5.27
N ALA A 180 -9.32 7.25 -4.29
CA ALA A 180 -10.76 7.30 -4.50
C ALA A 180 -11.30 8.65 -4.04
N MET A 181 -11.99 9.34 -4.94
CA MET A 181 -12.77 10.53 -4.64
C MET A 181 -14.25 10.15 -4.56
N ILE A 182 -14.90 10.55 -3.48
CA ILE A 182 -16.29 10.23 -3.18
C ILE A 182 -17.09 11.54 -3.15
N PHE A 183 -18.27 11.52 -3.74
CA PHE A 183 -19.12 12.69 -3.93
C PHE A 183 -20.50 12.42 -3.34
N VAL A 184 -21.02 13.39 -2.59
CA VAL A 184 -22.34 13.31 -1.94
C VAL A 184 -23.16 14.52 -2.39
N GLY A 185 -24.15 14.30 -3.25
CA GLY A 185 -25.04 15.35 -3.76
C GLY A 185 -24.43 16.23 -4.87
N GLY A 186 -24.24 15.66 -6.07
CA GLY A 186 -23.73 16.37 -7.25
C GLY A 186 -22.23 16.17 -7.48
N LEU A 187 -21.54 17.21 -7.99
CA LEU A 187 -20.12 17.16 -8.38
C LEU A 187 -19.17 17.70 -7.28
N TYR A 188 -19.66 17.86 -6.05
CA TYR A 188 -18.82 18.30 -4.93
C TYR A 188 -18.12 17.10 -4.28
N ILE A 189 -16.80 17.17 -4.20
CA ILE A 189 -15.99 16.15 -3.53
C ILE A 189 -16.31 16.23 -2.04
N HIS A 190 -16.76 15.11 -1.48
CA HIS A 190 -17.04 14.97 -0.06
C HIS A 190 -15.83 14.38 0.67
N GLU A 191 -15.15 13.42 0.05
CA GLU A 191 -14.04 12.69 0.65
C GLU A 191 -13.03 12.28 -0.42
N ALA A 192 -11.75 12.22 -0.05
CA ALA A 192 -10.69 11.65 -0.87
C ALA A 192 -9.81 10.74 0.01
N THR A 193 -9.71 9.47 -0.36
CA THR A 193 -8.98 8.44 0.40
C THR A 193 -7.93 7.76 -0.49
N PRO A 194 -6.74 7.40 0.03
CA PRO A 194 -5.80 6.60 -0.72
C PRO A 194 -6.38 5.21 -0.98
N LEU A 195 -6.01 4.62 -2.12
CA LEU A 195 -6.30 3.23 -2.43
C LEU A 195 -5.12 2.36 -2.01
N ALA A 196 -5.40 1.36 -1.17
CA ALA A 196 -4.46 0.31 -0.85
C ALA A 196 -4.54 -0.81 -1.90
N LEU A 197 -3.38 -1.29 -2.36
CA LEU A 197 -3.34 -2.53 -3.14
C LEU A 197 -3.71 -3.69 -2.22
N LEU A 198 -4.76 -4.43 -2.57
CA LEU A 198 -5.21 -5.58 -1.77
C LEU A 198 -4.27 -6.79 -1.91
N ASN A 199 -3.38 -6.81 -2.90
CA ASN A 199 -2.36 -7.85 -3.12
C ASN A 199 -1.14 -7.27 -3.85
N PRO A 200 -0.30 -6.42 -3.21
CA PRO A 200 0.93 -6.01 -3.85
C PRO A 200 1.81 -7.27 -4.01
N SER A 201 2.07 -7.70 -5.24
CA SER A 201 3.21 -8.58 -5.49
C SER A 201 4.42 -7.88 -4.88
N PRO A 202 5.19 -8.51 -3.98
CA PRO A 202 6.41 -7.89 -3.46
C PRO A 202 7.23 -7.48 -4.68
N PRO A 203 7.67 -6.20 -4.79
CA PRO A 203 8.57 -5.85 -5.86
C PRO A 203 9.72 -6.86 -5.84
N PRO A 204 10.19 -7.33 -7.01
CA PRO A 204 11.43 -8.09 -7.06
C PRO A 204 12.46 -7.35 -6.21
N LEU A 205 13.26 -8.06 -5.41
CA LEU A 205 14.41 -7.48 -4.71
C LEU A 205 15.43 -7.06 -5.77
N GLY A 206 15.11 -5.97 -6.46
CA GLY A 206 16.02 -5.26 -7.33
C GLY A 206 17.01 -4.48 -6.48
N PRO A 207 18.14 -4.07 -7.06
CA PRO A 207 19.02 -3.10 -6.43
C PRO A 207 18.18 -1.89 -6.01
N SER A 208 18.53 -1.27 -4.86
CA SER A 208 17.90 -0.03 -4.42
C SER A 208 17.81 0.93 -5.62
N PRO A 209 16.63 1.51 -5.90
CA PRO A 209 16.48 2.38 -7.05
C PRO A 209 17.57 3.45 -7.00
N PRO A 210 18.29 3.68 -8.11
CA PRO A 210 19.35 4.67 -8.14
C PRO A 210 18.79 6.02 -7.64
N PRO A 211 19.60 6.84 -6.94
CA PRO A 211 19.19 8.18 -6.52
C PRO A 211 18.53 8.91 -7.69
N PRO A 212 17.43 9.65 -7.47
CA PRO A 212 16.71 10.31 -8.54
C PRO A 212 17.66 11.18 -9.35
N ILE A 213 17.73 10.90 -10.65
CA ILE A 213 18.75 11.43 -11.56
C ILE A 213 18.61 12.95 -11.70
N PHE A 214 17.42 13.49 -11.44
CA PHE A 214 17.11 14.91 -11.57
C PHE A 214 17.50 15.76 -10.34
N GLY A 215 17.96 15.15 -9.25
CA GLY A 215 18.30 15.85 -8.01
C GLY A 215 17.09 16.24 -7.15
N ASN A 216 17.36 17.05 -6.13
CA ASN A 216 16.36 17.51 -5.17
C ASN A 216 15.76 18.85 -5.61
N ILE A 217 14.48 19.03 -5.31
CA ILE A 217 13.77 20.30 -5.45
C ILE A 217 13.45 20.83 -4.07
N ASP A 218 13.61 22.15 -3.90
CA ASP A 218 13.25 22.84 -2.66
C ASP A 218 12.12 23.82 -2.95
N GLY A 219 11.33 24.13 -1.94
CA GLY A 219 10.26 25.11 -2.12
C GLY A 219 9.29 25.19 -0.97
N SER A 220 8.31 26.05 -1.16
CA SER A 220 7.23 26.30 -0.22
C SER A 220 5.90 26.46 -0.94
N VAL A 221 4.83 26.34 -0.16
CA VAL A 221 3.49 26.69 -0.61
C VAL A 221 2.86 27.55 0.48
N THR A 222 2.18 28.62 0.09
CA THR A 222 1.37 29.44 0.99
C THR A 222 -0.09 29.34 0.58
N LYS A 223 -0.99 29.37 1.56
CA LYS A 223 -2.44 29.32 1.36
C LYS A 223 -3.05 30.66 1.77
N ASN A 224 -3.85 31.26 0.89
CA ASN A 224 -4.68 32.42 1.18
C ASN A 224 -6.11 32.16 0.70
N GLY A 225 -6.99 31.78 1.62
CA GLY A 225 -8.34 31.33 1.28
C GLY A 225 -8.29 30.09 0.37
N ASN A 226 -8.73 30.27 -0.88
CA ASN A 226 -8.74 29.24 -1.93
C ASN A 226 -7.51 29.27 -2.84
N ASP A 227 -6.62 30.25 -2.68
CA ASP A 227 -5.43 30.40 -3.49
C ASP A 227 -4.21 29.76 -2.84
N PHE A 228 -3.52 28.93 -3.61
CA PHE A 228 -2.29 28.26 -3.20
C PHE A 228 -1.13 28.76 -4.05
N SER A 229 -0.22 29.52 -3.47
CA SER A 229 0.95 30.07 -4.14
C SER A 229 2.15 29.18 -3.89
N PHE A 230 2.69 28.60 -4.95
CA PHE A 230 3.88 27.76 -4.93
C PHE A 230 5.12 28.60 -5.22
N SER A 231 6.23 28.28 -4.57
CA SER A 231 7.56 28.81 -4.87
C SER A 231 8.55 27.66 -4.85
N LEU A 232 9.05 27.25 -6.02
CA LEU A 232 9.99 26.14 -6.17
C LEU A 232 11.33 26.63 -6.71
N LYS A 233 12.41 26.08 -6.16
CA LYS A 233 13.79 26.30 -6.59
C LYS A 233 14.41 24.96 -7.01
N PHE A 234 15.04 24.96 -8.18
CA PHE A 234 15.70 23.78 -8.74
C PHE A 234 17.21 23.95 -8.59
N VAL A 235 17.91 23.07 -7.87
CA VAL A 235 19.35 23.29 -7.59
C VAL A 235 20.20 23.10 -8.84
N ASP A 236 19.97 22.00 -9.57
CA ASP A 236 20.74 21.64 -10.75
C ASP A 236 19.79 21.14 -11.84
N ASN A 237 20.03 21.57 -13.09
CA ASN A 237 19.25 21.24 -14.29
C ASN A 237 17.81 21.79 -14.35
N PRO A 238 17.45 22.60 -15.36
CA PRO A 238 16.06 23.04 -15.53
C PRO A 238 15.16 21.87 -15.95
N PRO A 239 14.01 21.64 -15.29
CA PRO A 239 13.04 20.65 -15.73
C PRO A 239 12.26 21.13 -16.96
N GLU A 240 11.52 20.22 -17.59
CA GLU A 240 10.50 20.59 -18.57
C GLU A 240 9.23 21.11 -17.88
N GLY A 241 8.93 20.56 -16.71
CA GLY A 241 7.78 20.97 -15.91
C GLY A 241 7.75 20.34 -14.54
N VAL A 242 6.71 20.70 -13.80
CA VAL A 242 6.43 20.19 -12.45
C VAL A 242 5.03 19.61 -12.45
N ASN A 243 4.92 18.33 -12.11
CA ASN A 243 3.65 17.74 -11.73
C ASN A 243 3.42 18.04 -10.25
N TYR A 244 2.24 18.52 -9.91
CA TYR A 244 1.87 18.80 -8.53
C TYR A 244 0.48 18.25 -8.23
N ALA A 245 0.27 17.86 -6.98
CA ALA A 245 -1.00 17.34 -6.53
C ALA A 245 -1.32 17.79 -5.10
N PHE A 246 -2.60 17.97 -4.82
CA PHE A 246 -3.15 18.23 -3.50
C PHE A 246 -3.70 16.95 -2.90
N PHE A 247 -3.44 16.74 -1.62
CA PHE A 247 -3.82 15.53 -0.90
C PHE A 247 -4.63 15.87 0.34
N SER A 248 -5.56 14.98 0.69
CA SER A 248 -6.28 15.02 1.95
C SER A 248 -5.38 14.61 3.12
N ALA A 249 -5.84 14.86 4.35
CA ALA A 249 -5.14 14.40 5.56
C ALA A 249 -4.96 12.87 5.58
N ALA A 250 -5.89 12.12 4.96
CA ALA A 250 -5.80 10.67 4.82
C ALA A 250 -4.81 10.23 3.73
N GLY A 251 -4.25 11.15 2.94
CA GLY A 251 -3.34 10.86 1.82
C GLY A 251 -4.06 10.57 0.50
N GLY A 252 -5.35 10.86 0.40
CA GLY A 252 -6.11 10.74 -0.85
C GLY A 252 -5.84 11.93 -1.75
N LEU A 253 -5.46 11.68 -3.01
CA LEU A 253 -5.27 12.73 -4.01
C LEU A 253 -6.63 13.38 -4.35
N VAL A 254 -6.69 14.70 -4.16
CA VAL A 254 -7.88 15.54 -4.40
C VAL A 254 -7.82 16.22 -5.77
N LEU A 255 -6.64 16.69 -6.16
CA LEU A 255 -6.40 17.32 -7.46
C LEU A 255 -4.96 17.05 -7.89
N ALA A 256 -4.74 16.80 -9.18
CA ALA A 256 -3.40 16.79 -9.79
C ALA A 256 -3.40 17.71 -11.02
N SER A 257 -2.26 18.34 -11.27
CA SER A 257 -2.05 19.22 -12.41
C SER A 257 -0.56 19.30 -12.75
N THR A 258 -0.26 19.89 -13.90
CA THR A 258 1.10 20.14 -14.36
C THR A 258 1.30 21.64 -14.54
N GLN A 259 2.51 22.12 -14.27
CA GLN A 259 2.95 23.48 -14.58
C GLN A 259 4.22 23.41 -15.41
N ALA A 260 4.22 24.08 -16.57
CA ALA A 260 5.40 24.17 -17.42
C ALA A 260 6.51 24.99 -16.74
N TYR A 261 7.76 24.57 -16.91
CA TYR A 261 8.90 25.30 -16.37
C TYR A 261 9.01 26.70 -16.99
N GLN A 262 9.32 27.70 -16.16
CA GLN A 262 9.44 29.10 -16.58
C GLN A 262 10.80 29.71 -16.21
N SER A 263 11.31 29.38 -15.03
CA SER A 263 12.52 29.98 -14.47
C SER A 263 13.07 29.13 -13.33
N HIS A 264 14.34 29.36 -12.98
CA HIS A 264 15.04 28.63 -11.91
C HIS A 264 14.39 28.79 -10.54
N LEU A 265 13.84 29.98 -10.26
CA LEU A 265 12.86 30.19 -9.20
C LEU A 265 11.49 30.28 -9.86
N MET A 266 10.68 29.25 -9.69
CA MET A 266 9.38 29.13 -10.33
C MET A 266 8.28 29.45 -9.31
N THR A 267 7.39 30.37 -9.67
CA THR A 267 6.26 30.73 -8.82
C THR A 267 4.97 30.67 -9.62
N TRP A 268 3.91 30.14 -9.02
CA TRP A 268 2.57 30.16 -9.61
C TRP A 268 1.51 30.07 -8.52
N THR A 269 0.29 30.51 -8.83
CA THR A 269 -0.85 30.38 -7.95
C THR A 269 -1.87 29.42 -8.55
N LYS A 270 -2.39 28.51 -7.73
CA LYS A 270 -3.51 27.64 -8.07
C LYS A 270 -4.70 27.95 -7.17
N THR A 271 -5.78 28.43 -7.76
CA THR A 271 -7.07 28.58 -7.07
C THR A 271 -7.82 27.26 -7.08
N LEU A 272 -8.20 26.77 -5.91
CA LEU A 272 -9.06 25.60 -5.74
C LEU A 272 -10.52 26.04 -5.49
N THR A 273 -11.48 25.16 -5.74
CA THR A 273 -12.86 25.40 -5.29
C THR A 273 -12.93 25.26 -3.77
N SER A 274 -13.88 25.91 -3.11
CA SER A 274 -14.01 25.84 -1.65
C SER A 274 -14.12 24.41 -1.11
N ALA A 275 -14.80 23.51 -1.83
CA ALA A 275 -14.89 22.09 -1.46
C ALA A 275 -13.53 21.37 -1.53
N THR A 276 -12.77 21.58 -2.60
CA THR A 276 -11.42 21.01 -2.76
C THR A 276 -10.44 21.61 -1.74
N THR A 277 -10.52 22.91 -1.48
CA THR A 277 -9.70 23.62 -0.48
C THR A 277 -9.93 23.06 0.93
N ALA A 278 -11.17 22.72 1.27
CA ALA A 278 -11.53 22.16 2.58
C ALA A 278 -10.96 20.76 2.80
N LEU A 279 -10.75 19.99 1.73
CA LEU A 279 -10.17 18.66 1.80
C LEU A 279 -8.64 18.66 1.73
N ALA A 280 -8.05 19.61 1.01
CA ALA A 280 -6.61 19.70 0.86
C ALA A 280 -5.93 19.95 2.22
N SER A 281 -4.93 19.14 2.55
CA SER A 281 -4.14 19.22 3.78
C SER A 281 -2.64 19.40 3.52
N TYR A 282 -2.15 18.91 2.38
CA TYR A 282 -0.80 19.18 1.89
C TYR A 282 -0.76 19.07 0.37
N ALA A 283 0.34 19.53 -0.22
CA ALA A 283 0.62 19.34 -1.64
C ALA A 283 1.92 18.56 -1.83
N GLN A 284 2.06 17.90 -2.96
CA GLN A 284 3.34 17.36 -3.41
C GLN A 284 3.69 17.90 -4.78
N ALA A 285 4.98 18.04 -5.04
CA ALA A 285 5.53 18.43 -6.33
C ALA A 285 6.61 17.42 -6.75
N VAL A 286 6.65 17.13 -8.05
CA VAL A 286 7.66 16.30 -8.70
C VAL A 286 8.06 17.00 -10.00
N ALA A 287 9.33 17.39 -10.10
CA ALA A 287 9.89 17.91 -11.34
C ALA A 287 10.17 16.75 -12.29
N TYR A 288 10.01 16.98 -13.60
CA TYR A 288 10.29 15.98 -14.61
C TYR A 288 11.02 16.57 -15.82
N ARG A 289 11.78 15.70 -16.49
CA ARG A 289 12.37 15.94 -17.81
C ARG A 289 12.35 14.63 -18.58
N SER A 290 11.89 14.69 -19.83
CA SER A 290 11.62 13.49 -20.63
C SER A 290 12.85 12.62 -20.91
N ASP A 291 14.04 13.24 -20.95
CA ASP A 291 15.33 12.60 -21.24
C ASP A 291 16.05 12.04 -19.99
N VAL A 292 15.71 12.51 -18.78
CA VAL A 292 16.45 12.21 -17.55
C VAL A 292 15.59 11.53 -16.47
N GLY A 293 14.29 11.77 -16.45
CA GLY A 293 13.37 11.22 -15.44
C GLY A 293 12.84 12.28 -14.49
N THR A 294 12.70 11.94 -13.20
CA THR A 294 11.98 12.75 -12.22
C THR A 294 12.81 13.06 -10.99
N SER A 295 12.49 14.17 -10.31
CA SER A 295 13.07 14.51 -9.01
C SER A 295 12.53 13.61 -7.90
N SER A 296 13.13 13.73 -6.71
CA SER A 296 12.46 13.34 -5.46
C SER A 296 11.12 14.08 -5.32
N THR A 297 10.15 13.45 -4.66
CA THR A 297 8.88 14.09 -4.31
C THR A 297 9.08 15.09 -3.17
N LEU A 298 8.74 16.36 -3.41
CA LEU A 298 8.73 17.40 -2.39
C LEU A 298 7.33 17.50 -1.78
N THR A 299 7.24 17.29 -0.46
CA THR A 299 5.99 17.47 0.29
C THR A 299 5.94 18.88 0.86
N LEU A 300 4.92 19.64 0.46
CA LEU A 300 4.71 21.03 0.81
C LEU A 300 3.53 21.15 1.77
N ARG A 301 3.78 21.70 2.95
CA ARG A 301 2.77 21.99 3.96
C ARG A 301 2.61 23.50 4.08
N TRP A 302 1.40 23.94 4.35
CA TRP A 302 1.09 25.33 4.68
C TRP A 302 0.64 25.38 6.14
N GLU A 303 0.93 26.48 6.82
CA GLU A 303 0.36 26.75 8.13
C GLU A 303 -1.12 27.08 7.96
N SER A 304 -1.95 26.50 8.83
CA SER A 304 -3.39 26.71 8.87
C SER A 304 -3.76 27.97 9.63
#